data_AF-A0AAV8D3T4-F1
#
_entry.id   AF-A0AAV8D3T4-F1
#
_cell.length_a   1.000
_cell.length_b   1.000
_cell.length_c   1.000
_cell.angle_alpha   90.00
_cell.angle_beta   90.00
_cell.angle_gamma   90.00
#
_symmetry.space_group_name_H-M   'P 1'
#
loop_
_entity.id
_entity.type
_entity.pdbx_description
1 polymer ?
#
loop_
_entity_poly.entity_id
_entity_poly.type
_entity_poly.pdbx_seq_one_letter_code
_entity_poly.pdbx_strand_id
1 'polypeptide(L)'
;MMEQREQLFVSYNEEIKKMQQLARDHSRKIIEENQSLRTELEHKRKELDERSQQLNRMANQNNFDKRKLEEEKKRNATKNSSLELAEKEQRKADENVLRLVEEHKREKEDALKKILQLEKQLDAKQKLELEIQQLKGQLQVMQHMGGEEDSTVKQKMEELTSELNEKIEEMEDMEALNQTLIVKERKSNDELQEAKKELISGLTDMLTRQTVIGIKRMGEIDEKPFQVACKRKFAKGDAEYQAAVLSSKWQDELKNPEWHPFKIVTVGDLTCRRCFERMMRS
;
A
#
# COMPACT_ATOMS: atom_id res chain seq x y z
N MET A 1 -3.41 117.25 60.31
CA MET A 1 -4.14 117.10 59.03
C MET A 1 -3.28 116.46 57.94
N MET A 2 -1.99 116.80 57.77
CA MET A 2 -1.12 116.16 56.76
C MET A 2 -0.67 114.73 57.14
N GLU A 3 -0.22 114.49 58.37
CA GLU A 3 0.27 113.17 58.81
C GLU A 3 -0.79 112.06 58.77
N GLN A 4 -2.05 112.36 59.13
CA GLN A 4 -3.16 111.38 59.07
C GLN A 4 -3.49 110.98 57.62
N ARG A 5 -3.36 111.90 56.67
CA ARG A 5 -3.58 111.65 55.24
C ARG A 5 -2.45 110.80 54.65
N GLU A 6 -1.24 111.01 55.12
CA GLU A 6 -0.05 110.24 54.72
C GLU A 6 -0.08 108.81 55.27
N GLN A 7 -0.46 108.62 56.54
CA GLN A 7 -0.68 107.29 57.12
C GLN A 7 -1.78 106.50 56.39
N LEU A 8 -2.90 107.15 56.05
CA LEU A 8 -3.98 106.52 55.28
C LEU A 8 -3.53 106.12 53.87
N PHE A 9 -2.69 106.93 53.22
CA PHE A 9 -2.14 106.61 51.91
C PHE A 9 -1.14 105.44 51.97
N VAL A 10 -0.34 105.36 53.04
CA VAL A 10 0.57 104.23 53.28
C VAL A 10 -0.23 102.93 53.53
N SER A 11 -1.25 102.95 54.39
CA SER A 11 -2.07 101.76 54.65
C SER A 11 -2.84 101.28 53.42
N TYR A 12 -3.40 102.21 52.63
CA TYR A 12 -4.06 101.90 51.37
C TYR A 12 -3.11 101.27 50.34
N ASN A 13 -1.88 101.80 50.21
CA ASN A 13 -0.87 101.21 49.33
C ASN A 13 -0.41 99.83 49.81
N GLU A 14 -0.33 99.61 51.12
CA GLU A 14 -0.04 98.28 51.69
C GLU A 14 -1.15 97.27 51.40
N GLU A 15 -2.43 97.67 51.51
CA GLU A 15 -3.57 96.84 51.14
C GLU A 15 -3.58 96.49 49.65
N ILE A 16 -3.28 97.46 48.77
CA ILE A 16 -3.12 97.19 47.33
C ILE A 16 -2.01 96.16 47.09
N LYS A 17 -0.85 96.30 47.75
CA LYS A 17 0.25 95.34 47.63
C LYS A 17 -0.16 93.95 48.11
N LYS A 18 -0.87 93.84 49.23
CA LYS A 18 -1.39 92.56 49.74
C LYS A 18 -2.38 91.93 48.77
N MET A 19 -3.32 92.71 48.22
CA MET A 19 -4.27 92.21 47.20
C MET A 19 -3.55 91.74 45.94
N GLN A 20 -2.57 92.50 45.45
CA GLN A 20 -1.76 92.11 44.29
C GLN A 20 -0.95 90.84 44.55
N GLN A 21 -0.40 90.68 45.75
CA GLN A 21 0.34 89.49 46.14
C GLN A 21 -0.59 88.26 46.22
N LEU A 22 -1.74 88.39 46.86
CA LEU A 22 -2.75 87.33 46.91
C LEU A 22 -3.22 86.90 45.50
N ALA A 23 -3.47 87.86 44.61
CA ALA A 23 -3.86 87.56 43.23
C ALA A 23 -2.76 86.85 42.43
N ARG A 24 -1.48 87.26 42.62
CA ARG A 24 -0.32 86.60 42.02
C ARG A 24 -0.14 85.18 42.54
N ASP A 25 -0.28 84.97 43.84
CA ASP A 25 -0.13 83.65 44.46
C ASP A 25 -1.28 82.72 44.05
N HIS A 26 -2.50 83.22 43.94
CA HIS A 26 -3.63 82.45 43.40
C HIS A 26 -3.42 82.09 41.92
N SER A 27 -2.99 83.05 41.10
CA SER A 27 -2.69 82.79 39.68
C SER A 27 -1.57 81.75 39.52
N ARG A 28 -0.55 81.80 40.39
CA ARG A 28 0.55 80.83 40.40
C ARG A 28 0.06 79.42 40.72
N LYS A 29 -0.76 79.25 41.76
CA LYS A 29 -1.37 77.95 42.09
C LYS A 29 -2.18 77.39 40.93
N ILE A 30 -3.00 78.21 40.27
CA ILE A 30 -3.77 77.80 39.10
C ILE A 30 -2.84 77.32 37.98
N ILE A 31 -1.73 78.02 37.73
CA ILE A 31 -0.76 77.63 36.70
C ILE A 31 -0.10 76.29 37.05
N GLU A 32 0.34 76.13 38.30
CA GLU A 32 0.96 74.89 38.80
C GLU A 32 -0.01 73.70 38.71
N GLU A 33 -1.26 73.86 39.15
CA GLU A 33 -2.32 72.84 39.03
C GLU A 33 -2.60 72.49 37.56
N ASN A 34 -2.72 73.50 36.69
CA ASN A 34 -2.91 73.26 35.25
C ASN A 34 -1.73 72.54 34.61
N GLN A 35 -0.49 72.83 35.04
CA GLN A 35 0.69 72.11 34.59
C GLN A 35 0.64 70.65 35.06
N SER A 36 0.31 70.39 36.34
CA SER A 36 0.14 69.03 36.87
C SER A 36 -0.90 68.25 36.07
N LEU A 37 -2.09 68.83 35.89
CA LEU A 37 -3.18 68.19 35.12
C LEU A 37 -2.77 67.91 33.67
N ARG A 38 -2.02 68.81 33.02
CA ARG A 38 -1.49 68.57 31.67
C ARG A 38 -0.53 67.39 31.65
N THR A 39 0.35 67.26 32.64
CA THR A 39 1.27 66.12 32.72
C THR A 39 0.55 64.80 32.97
N GLU A 40 -0.49 64.79 33.82
CA GLU A 40 -1.32 63.61 34.05
C GLU A 40 -2.12 63.21 32.81
N LEU A 41 -2.70 64.18 32.08
CA LEU A 41 -3.41 63.92 30.84
C LEU A 41 -2.48 63.35 29.77
N GLU A 42 -1.25 63.87 29.66
CA GLU A 42 -0.25 63.36 28.73
C GLU A 42 0.18 61.93 29.10
N HIS A 43 0.34 61.64 30.39
CA HIS A 43 0.63 60.30 30.87
C HIS A 43 -0.50 59.31 30.52
N LYS A 44 -1.76 59.67 30.81
CA LYS A 44 -2.93 58.83 30.46
C LYS A 44 -3.10 58.63 28.96
N ARG A 45 -2.79 59.63 28.14
CA ARG A 45 -2.79 59.49 26.67
C ARG A 45 -1.78 58.44 26.21
N LYS A 46 -0.55 58.51 26.72
CA LYS A 46 0.49 57.52 26.38
C LYS A 46 0.11 56.10 26.82
N GLU A 47 -0.44 55.94 28.01
CA GLU A 47 -0.91 54.63 28.50
C GLU A 47 -2.03 54.05 27.61
N LEU A 48 -2.99 54.88 27.18
CA LEU A 48 -4.05 54.47 26.26
C LEU A 48 -3.49 54.09 24.87
N ASP A 49 -2.52 54.83 24.37
CA ASP A 49 -1.87 54.54 23.08
C ASP A 49 -1.10 53.20 23.14
N GLU A 50 -0.36 52.95 24.21
CA GLU A 50 0.34 51.68 24.43
C GLU A 50 -0.64 50.50 24.52
N ARG A 51 -1.74 50.67 25.27
CA ARG A 51 -2.79 49.65 25.38
C ARG A 51 -3.49 49.40 24.04
N SER A 52 -3.75 50.45 23.26
CA SER A 52 -4.32 50.35 21.91
C SER A 52 -3.39 49.58 20.97
N GLN A 53 -2.09 49.87 21.00
CA GLN A 53 -1.09 49.13 20.22
C GLN A 53 -1.03 47.66 20.62
N GLN A 54 -1.08 47.35 21.92
CA GLN A 54 -1.07 45.96 22.40
C GLN A 54 -2.32 45.19 21.94
N LEU A 55 -3.50 45.80 22.03
CA LEU A 55 -4.75 45.21 21.54
C LEU A 55 -4.68 44.92 20.05
N ASN A 56 -4.15 45.85 19.25
CA ASN A 56 -3.98 45.66 17.81
C ASN A 56 -3.02 44.50 17.49
N ARG A 57 -1.91 44.38 18.22
CA ARG A 57 -0.97 43.24 18.06
C ARG A 57 -1.66 41.91 18.38
N MET A 58 -2.41 41.83 19.49
CA MET A 58 -3.15 40.62 19.87
C MET A 58 -4.25 40.27 18.86
N ALA A 59 -4.99 41.27 18.36
CA ALA A 59 -6.02 41.05 17.34
C ALA A 59 -5.43 40.50 16.03
N ASN A 60 -4.28 41.03 15.60
CA ASN A 60 -3.58 40.53 14.42
C ASN A 60 -3.09 39.09 14.60
N GLN A 61 -2.52 38.77 15.77
CA GLN A 61 -2.07 37.42 16.08
C GLN A 61 -3.24 36.42 16.09
N ASN A 62 -4.35 36.78 16.75
CA ASN A 62 -5.55 35.94 16.81
C ASN A 62 -6.14 35.70 15.40
N ASN A 63 -6.20 36.74 14.57
CA ASN A 63 -6.64 36.61 13.19
C ASN A 63 -5.74 35.69 12.37
N PHE A 64 -4.42 35.73 12.58
CA PHE A 64 -3.47 34.82 11.94
C PHE A 64 -3.68 33.37 12.40
N ASP A 65 -3.78 33.14 13.71
CA ASP A 65 -4.00 31.81 14.28
C ASP A 65 -5.34 31.20 13.83
N LYS A 66 -6.39 32.02 13.73
CA LYS A 66 -7.70 31.61 13.20
C LYS A 66 -7.62 31.17 11.74
N ARG A 67 -6.90 31.90 10.89
CA ARG A 67 -6.70 31.51 9.47
C ARG A 67 -5.94 30.19 9.36
N LYS A 68 -4.85 30.05 10.13
CA LYS A 68 -4.05 28.82 10.17
C LYS A 68 -4.87 27.62 10.62
N LEU A 69 -5.73 27.79 11.63
CA LEU A 69 -6.61 26.72 12.11
C LEU A 69 -7.62 26.29 11.05
N GLU A 70 -8.21 27.25 10.32
CA GLU A 70 -9.14 26.95 9.22
C GLU A 70 -8.47 26.25 8.04
N GLU A 71 -7.23 26.61 7.71
CA GLU A 71 -6.43 25.91 6.69
C GLU A 71 -6.14 24.46 7.09
N GLU A 72 -5.72 24.23 8.34
CA GLU A 72 -5.49 22.87 8.85
C GLU A 72 -6.77 22.03 8.92
N LYS A 73 -7.92 22.62 9.27
CA LYS A 73 -9.22 21.93 9.21
C LYS A 73 -9.55 21.49 7.78
N LYS A 74 -9.41 22.38 6.79
CA LYS A 74 -9.63 22.05 5.37
C LYS A 74 -8.69 20.95 4.91
N ARG A 75 -7.41 21.05 5.27
CA ARG A 75 -6.40 20.03 4.95
C ARG A 75 -6.75 18.68 5.57
N ASN A 76 -7.15 18.64 6.83
CA ASN A 76 -7.57 17.40 7.49
C ASN A 76 -8.86 16.82 6.89
N ALA A 77 -9.82 17.65 6.50
CA ALA A 77 -11.01 17.19 5.77
C ALA A 77 -10.62 16.50 4.45
N THR A 78 -9.74 17.12 3.66
CA THR A 78 -9.26 16.49 2.40
C THR A 78 -8.49 15.19 2.64
N LYS A 79 -7.65 15.14 3.67
CA LYS A 79 -6.94 13.91 4.06
C LYS A 79 -7.92 12.81 4.47
N ASN A 80 -8.93 13.13 5.30
CA ASN A 80 -9.93 12.15 5.72
C ASN A 80 -10.70 11.60 4.53
N SER A 81 -11.18 12.45 3.60
CA SER A 81 -11.86 11.96 2.39
C SER A 81 -10.95 11.06 1.54
N SER A 82 -9.65 11.38 1.44
CA SER A 82 -8.70 10.53 0.73
C SER A 82 -8.45 9.19 1.42
N LEU A 83 -8.43 9.16 2.77
CA LEU A 83 -8.26 7.95 3.56
C LEU A 83 -9.49 7.05 3.45
N GLU A 84 -10.70 7.61 3.50
CA GLU A 84 -11.95 6.86 3.31
C GLU A 84 -12.00 6.20 1.93
N LEU A 85 -11.58 6.90 0.87
CA LEU A 85 -11.47 6.33 -0.47
C LEU A 85 -10.47 5.18 -0.53
N ALA A 86 -9.28 5.36 0.07
CA ALA A 86 -8.25 4.32 0.12
C ALA A 86 -8.73 3.08 0.90
N GLU A 87 -9.40 3.28 2.03
CA GLU A 87 -9.93 2.19 2.85
C GLU A 87 -11.04 1.42 2.13
N LYS A 88 -11.91 2.13 1.39
CA LYS A 88 -12.95 1.49 0.57
C LYS A 88 -12.33 0.66 -0.55
N GLU A 89 -11.28 1.16 -1.19
CA GLU A 89 -10.61 0.43 -2.26
C GLU A 89 -9.83 -0.78 -1.73
N GLN A 90 -9.19 -0.64 -0.57
CA GLN A 90 -8.55 -1.75 0.13
C GLN A 90 -9.56 -2.85 0.48
N ARG A 91 -10.72 -2.49 1.04
CA ARG A 91 -11.79 -3.47 1.33
C ARG A 91 -12.25 -4.24 0.10
N LYS A 92 -12.45 -3.57 -1.03
CA LYS A 92 -12.80 -4.25 -2.30
C LYS A 92 -11.68 -5.19 -2.76
N ALA A 93 -10.42 -4.78 -2.63
CA ALA A 93 -9.29 -5.61 -2.99
C ALA A 93 -9.23 -6.87 -2.11
N ASP A 94 -9.44 -6.73 -0.80
CA ASP A 94 -9.47 -7.84 0.15
C ASP A 94 -10.63 -8.81 -0.16
N GLU A 95 -11.83 -8.29 -0.48
CA GLU A 95 -12.97 -9.10 -0.94
C GLU A 95 -12.67 -9.87 -2.24
N ASN A 96 -11.99 -9.23 -3.20
CA ASN A 96 -11.58 -9.88 -4.44
C ASN A 96 -10.58 -11.03 -4.18
N VAL A 97 -9.59 -10.80 -3.31
CA VAL A 97 -8.62 -11.83 -2.92
C VAL A 97 -9.33 -13.01 -2.26
N LEU A 98 -10.29 -12.75 -1.35
CA LEU A 98 -11.05 -13.80 -0.70
C LEU A 98 -11.84 -14.66 -1.70
N ARG A 99 -12.47 -14.03 -2.70
CA ARG A 99 -13.18 -14.75 -3.79
C ARG A 99 -12.23 -15.63 -4.60
N LEU A 100 -11.07 -15.10 -5.00
CA LEU A 100 -10.06 -15.86 -5.75
C LEU A 100 -9.53 -17.07 -4.96
N VAL A 101 -9.33 -16.91 -3.64
CA VAL A 101 -8.90 -18.02 -2.77
C VAL A 101 -9.94 -19.13 -2.73
N GLU A 102 -11.23 -18.77 -2.64
CA GLU A 102 -12.33 -19.74 -2.62
C GLU A 102 -12.50 -20.44 -3.96
N GLU A 103 -12.37 -19.73 -5.08
CA GLU A 103 -12.35 -20.30 -6.44
C GLU A 103 -11.21 -21.30 -6.60
N HIS A 104 -9.98 -20.90 -6.27
CA HIS A 104 -8.81 -21.78 -6.34
C HIS A 104 -8.97 -23.03 -5.45
N LYS A 105 -9.64 -22.91 -4.29
CA LYS A 105 -9.94 -24.06 -3.44
C LYS A 105 -10.90 -25.03 -4.11
N ARG A 106 -11.96 -24.54 -4.75
CA ARG A 106 -12.92 -25.37 -5.50
C ARG A 106 -12.26 -26.07 -6.68
N GLU A 107 -11.49 -25.33 -7.48
CA GLU A 107 -10.73 -25.88 -8.60
C GLU A 107 -9.77 -26.99 -8.14
N LYS A 108 -9.07 -26.78 -7.02
CA LYS A 108 -8.20 -27.80 -6.42
C LYS A 108 -8.98 -29.04 -5.99
N GLU A 109 -10.14 -28.88 -5.34
CA GLU A 109 -10.99 -30.00 -4.94
C GLU A 109 -11.51 -30.79 -6.15
N ASP A 110 -11.90 -30.12 -7.22
CA ASP A 110 -12.37 -30.76 -8.44
C ASP A 110 -11.24 -31.47 -9.20
N ALA A 111 -10.05 -30.88 -9.25
CA ALA A 111 -8.85 -31.54 -9.77
C ALA A 111 -8.52 -32.82 -8.99
N LEU A 112 -8.58 -32.78 -7.65
CA LEU A 112 -8.35 -33.95 -6.80
C LEU A 112 -9.39 -35.06 -7.04
N LYS A 113 -10.68 -34.70 -7.17
CA LYS A 113 -11.73 -35.68 -7.53
C LYS A 113 -11.44 -36.32 -8.89
N LYS A 114 -10.95 -35.54 -9.86
CA LYS A 114 -10.64 -36.06 -11.19
C LYS A 114 -9.44 -37.00 -11.17
N ILE A 115 -8.39 -36.68 -10.41
CA ILE A 115 -7.24 -37.57 -10.19
C ILE A 115 -7.70 -38.90 -9.60
N LEU A 116 -8.51 -38.87 -8.55
CA LEU A 116 -9.04 -40.09 -7.93
C LEU A 116 -9.87 -40.94 -8.90
N GLN A 117 -10.64 -40.31 -9.80
CA GLN A 117 -11.39 -41.03 -10.83
C GLN A 117 -10.45 -41.71 -11.83
N LEU A 118 -9.39 -41.01 -12.26
CA LEU A 118 -8.41 -41.52 -13.20
C LEU A 118 -7.59 -42.67 -12.59
N GLU A 119 -7.23 -42.59 -11.32
CA GLU A 119 -6.57 -43.69 -10.59
C GLU A 119 -7.43 -44.96 -10.62
N LYS A 120 -8.73 -44.86 -10.33
CA LYS A 120 -9.65 -45.99 -10.41
C LYS A 120 -9.77 -46.58 -11.83
N GLN A 121 -9.76 -45.72 -12.85
CA GLN A 121 -9.78 -46.16 -14.25
C GLN A 121 -8.48 -46.87 -14.62
N LEU A 122 -7.34 -46.38 -14.12
CA LEU A 122 -6.04 -47.01 -14.33
C LEU A 122 -5.98 -48.40 -13.67
N ASP A 123 -6.44 -48.53 -12.43
CA ASP A 123 -6.53 -49.82 -11.73
C ASP A 123 -7.42 -50.82 -12.52
N ALA A 124 -8.54 -50.34 -13.06
CA ALA A 124 -9.43 -51.15 -13.89
C ALA A 124 -8.76 -51.59 -15.21
N LYS A 125 -8.02 -50.69 -15.87
CA LYS A 125 -7.24 -51.03 -17.08
C LYS A 125 -6.20 -52.11 -16.78
N GLN A 126 -5.43 -51.94 -15.70
CA GLN A 126 -4.42 -52.91 -15.29
C GLN A 126 -5.03 -54.28 -14.98
N LYS A 127 -6.22 -54.32 -14.40
CA LYS A 127 -6.95 -55.57 -14.17
C LYS A 127 -7.34 -56.27 -15.48
N LEU A 128 -7.88 -55.53 -16.46
CA LEU A 128 -8.22 -56.07 -17.78
C LEU A 128 -6.98 -56.59 -18.52
N GLU A 129 -5.85 -55.88 -18.44
CA GLU A 129 -4.57 -56.33 -19.01
C GLU A 129 -4.13 -57.68 -18.43
N LEU A 130 -4.29 -57.88 -17.11
CA LEU A 130 -3.99 -59.16 -16.46
C LEU A 130 -4.95 -60.27 -16.91
N GLU A 131 -6.25 -60.01 -17.01
CA GLU A 131 -7.26 -60.98 -17.49
C GLU A 131 -6.97 -61.42 -18.94
N ILE A 132 -6.61 -60.48 -19.83
CA ILE A 132 -6.21 -60.78 -21.21
C ILE A 132 -4.97 -61.68 -21.25
N GLN A 133 -3.95 -61.40 -20.43
CA GLN A 133 -2.76 -62.25 -20.36
C GLN A 133 -3.07 -63.65 -19.83
N GLN A 134 -3.98 -63.76 -18.85
CA GLN A 134 -4.43 -65.05 -18.32
C GLN A 134 -5.17 -65.89 -19.37
N LEU A 135 -6.15 -65.30 -20.06
CA LEU A 135 -6.91 -65.95 -21.13
C LEU A 135 -5.99 -66.39 -22.28
N LYS A 136 -5.05 -65.53 -22.68
CA LYS A 136 -4.04 -65.84 -23.69
C LYS A 136 -3.18 -67.04 -23.29
N GLY A 137 -2.75 -67.10 -22.03
CA GLY A 137 -2.00 -68.24 -21.49
C GLY A 137 -2.83 -69.52 -21.45
N GLN A 138 -4.09 -69.45 -21.03
CA GLN A 138 -5.01 -70.59 -21.02
C GLN A 138 -5.25 -71.16 -22.44
N LEU A 139 -5.50 -70.29 -23.42
CA LEU A 139 -5.65 -70.67 -24.82
C LEU A 139 -4.40 -71.37 -25.36
N GLN A 140 -3.21 -70.85 -25.02
CA GLN A 140 -1.94 -71.44 -25.45
C GLN A 140 -1.72 -72.85 -24.85
N VAL A 141 -2.09 -73.05 -23.57
CA VAL A 141 -2.04 -74.37 -22.93
C VAL A 141 -3.03 -75.34 -23.57
N MET A 142 -4.28 -74.90 -23.84
CA MET A 142 -5.29 -75.74 -24.50
C MET A 142 -4.88 -76.13 -25.92
N GLN A 143 -4.24 -75.23 -26.69
CA GLN A 143 -3.66 -75.55 -28.00
C GLN A 143 -2.60 -76.65 -27.94
N HIS A 144 -1.77 -76.67 -26.88
CA HIS A 144 -0.71 -77.67 -26.72
C HIS A 144 -1.20 -78.99 -26.11
N MET A 145 -2.33 -79.00 -25.39
CA MET A 145 -2.87 -80.17 -24.69
C MET A 145 -4.00 -80.88 -25.45
N GLY A 146 -4.59 -80.27 -26.49
CA GLY A 146 -5.71 -80.83 -27.24
C GLY A 146 -5.30 -81.91 -28.25
N GLY A 147 -5.70 -83.16 -28.02
CA GLY A 147 -5.79 -84.18 -29.07
C GLY A 147 -6.97 -83.85 -30.01
N GLU A 148 -6.82 -84.13 -31.31
CA GLU A 148 -7.63 -83.59 -32.42
C GLU A 148 -9.16 -83.85 -32.36
N GLU A 149 -9.67 -84.66 -31.43
CA GLU A 149 -11.04 -85.22 -31.46
C GLU A 149 -12.01 -84.75 -30.36
N ASP A 150 -11.59 -83.98 -29.35
CA ASP A 150 -12.52 -83.58 -28.27
C ASP A 150 -13.35 -82.33 -28.64
N SER A 151 -14.55 -82.55 -29.19
CA SER A 151 -15.48 -81.49 -29.62
C SER A 151 -15.80 -80.46 -28.52
N THR A 152 -15.78 -80.89 -27.25
CA THR A 152 -16.03 -80.01 -26.11
C THR A 152 -14.87 -79.06 -25.82
N VAL A 153 -13.63 -79.48 -26.11
CA VAL A 153 -12.42 -78.64 -25.97
C VAL A 153 -12.38 -77.60 -27.09
N LYS A 154 -12.76 -77.96 -28.32
CA LYS A 154 -12.87 -77.01 -29.44
C LYS A 154 -13.90 -75.91 -29.17
N GLN A 155 -15.08 -76.27 -28.66
CA GLN A 155 -16.13 -75.30 -28.38
C GLN A 155 -15.73 -74.32 -27.27
N LYS A 156 -15.09 -74.79 -26.19
CA LYS A 156 -14.53 -73.93 -25.14
C LYS A 156 -13.39 -73.04 -25.64
N MET A 157 -12.59 -73.54 -26.59
CA MET A 157 -11.52 -72.76 -27.21
C MET A 157 -12.07 -71.63 -28.07
N GLU A 158 -13.15 -71.87 -28.84
CA GLU A 158 -13.85 -70.82 -29.61
C GLU A 158 -14.48 -69.78 -28.70
N GLU A 159 -15.13 -70.19 -27.61
CA GLU A 159 -15.75 -69.28 -26.62
C GLU A 159 -14.70 -68.37 -25.95
N LEU A 160 -13.58 -68.93 -25.47
CA LEU A 160 -12.45 -68.16 -24.92
C LEU A 160 -11.80 -67.25 -25.96
N THR A 161 -11.78 -67.63 -27.23
CA THR A 161 -11.24 -66.80 -28.32
C THR A 161 -12.15 -65.61 -28.59
N SER A 162 -13.48 -65.80 -28.55
CA SER A 162 -14.45 -64.72 -28.69
C SER A 162 -14.35 -63.71 -27.54
N GLU A 163 -14.32 -64.18 -26.29
CA GLU A 163 -14.17 -63.31 -25.12
C GLU A 163 -12.84 -62.54 -25.14
N LEU A 164 -11.74 -63.20 -25.56
CA LEU A 164 -10.44 -62.54 -25.69
C LEU A 164 -10.47 -61.43 -26.75
N ASN A 165 -11.12 -61.66 -27.90
CA ASN A 165 -11.23 -60.66 -28.96
C ASN A 165 -12.06 -59.46 -28.50
N GLU A 166 -13.21 -59.67 -27.84
CA GLU A 166 -14.02 -58.58 -27.28
C GLU A 166 -13.22 -57.73 -26.29
N LYS A 167 -12.41 -58.36 -25.43
CA LYS A 167 -11.56 -57.66 -24.46
C LYS A 167 -10.41 -56.88 -25.10
N ILE A 168 -9.86 -57.38 -26.21
CA ILE A 168 -8.84 -56.67 -26.99
C ILE A 168 -9.45 -55.44 -27.68
N GLU A 169 -10.63 -55.59 -28.32
CA GLU A 169 -11.34 -54.47 -28.94
C GLU A 169 -11.69 -53.37 -27.90
N GLU A 170 -12.19 -53.75 -26.72
CA GLU A 170 -12.48 -52.81 -25.62
C GLU A 170 -11.23 -52.04 -25.17
N MET A 171 -10.06 -52.69 -25.16
CA MET A 171 -8.79 -52.06 -24.83
C MET A 171 -8.32 -51.10 -25.93
N GLU A 172 -8.40 -51.51 -27.20
CA GLU A 172 -8.00 -50.69 -28.35
C GLU A 172 -8.84 -49.41 -28.45
N ASP A 173 -10.16 -49.50 -28.23
CA ASP A 173 -11.05 -48.34 -28.18
C ASP A 173 -10.68 -47.37 -27.04
N MET A 174 -10.33 -47.90 -25.87
CA MET A 174 -9.89 -47.09 -24.72
C MET A 174 -8.57 -46.37 -25.03
N GLU A 175 -7.62 -47.03 -25.69
CA GLU A 175 -6.33 -46.45 -26.08
C GLU A 175 -6.49 -45.38 -27.17
N ALA A 176 -7.35 -45.62 -28.17
CA ALA A 176 -7.67 -44.67 -29.21
C ALA A 176 -8.31 -43.39 -28.64
N LEU A 177 -9.23 -43.53 -27.68
CA LEU A 177 -9.83 -42.40 -26.98
C LEU A 177 -8.78 -41.61 -26.19
N ASN A 178 -7.91 -42.30 -25.45
CA ASN A 178 -6.86 -41.66 -24.66
C ASN A 178 -5.90 -40.86 -25.55
N GLN A 179 -5.47 -41.43 -26.68
CA GLN A 179 -4.61 -40.74 -27.64
C GLN A 179 -5.29 -39.47 -28.20
N THR A 180 -6.59 -39.55 -28.49
CA THR A 180 -7.38 -38.40 -28.95
C THR A 180 -7.45 -37.29 -27.89
N LEU A 181 -7.65 -37.66 -26.62
CA LEU A 181 -7.68 -36.71 -25.50
C LEU A 181 -6.33 -36.02 -25.30
N ILE A 182 -5.22 -36.75 -25.39
CA ILE A 182 -3.86 -36.19 -25.29
C ILE A 182 -3.63 -35.14 -26.40
N VAL A 183 -4.04 -35.43 -27.63
CA VAL A 183 -3.90 -34.48 -28.75
C VAL A 183 -4.73 -33.22 -28.52
N LYS A 184 -5.96 -33.36 -28.01
CA LYS A 184 -6.82 -32.20 -27.69
C LYS A 184 -6.29 -31.36 -26.54
N GLU A 185 -5.80 -31.99 -25.48
CA GLU A 185 -5.23 -31.33 -24.32
C GLU A 185 -4.01 -30.49 -24.73
N ARG A 186 -3.08 -31.07 -25.49
CA ARG A 186 -1.91 -30.36 -26.01
C ARG A 186 -2.30 -29.14 -26.84
N LYS A 187 -3.24 -29.29 -27.79
CA LYS A 187 -3.74 -28.17 -28.61
C LYS A 187 -4.36 -27.07 -27.75
N SER A 188 -5.23 -27.43 -26.80
CA SER A 188 -5.86 -26.48 -25.89
C SER A 188 -4.83 -25.76 -25.01
N ASN A 189 -3.81 -26.46 -24.54
CA ASN A 189 -2.73 -25.86 -23.75
C ASN A 189 -1.87 -24.93 -24.61
N ASP A 190 -1.54 -25.31 -25.84
CA ASP A 190 -0.80 -24.45 -26.78
C ASP A 190 -1.56 -23.14 -27.05
N GLU A 191 -2.88 -23.23 -27.32
CA GLU A 191 -3.75 -22.06 -27.49
C GLU A 191 -3.75 -21.15 -26.24
N LEU A 192 -3.82 -21.74 -25.05
CA LEU A 192 -3.76 -21.01 -23.78
C LEU A 192 -2.41 -20.33 -23.56
N GLN A 193 -1.30 -21.01 -23.89
CA GLN A 193 0.05 -20.44 -23.78
C GLN A 193 0.24 -19.27 -24.76
N GLU A 194 -0.26 -19.39 -26.00
CA GLU A 194 -0.21 -18.30 -26.97
C GLU A 194 -1.04 -17.10 -26.52
N ALA A 195 -2.27 -17.32 -26.03
CA ALA A 195 -3.10 -16.24 -25.48
C ALA A 195 -2.42 -15.53 -24.31
N LYS A 196 -1.76 -16.29 -23.42
CA LYS A 196 -0.99 -15.73 -22.30
C LYS A 196 0.20 -14.90 -22.78
N LYS A 197 0.96 -15.40 -23.77
CA LYS A 197 2.10 -14.66 -24.35
C LYS A 197 1.64 -13.35 -24.98
N GLU A 198 0.56 -13.38 -25.74
CA GLU A 198 0.01 -12.20 -26.41
C GLU A 198 -0.47 -11.16 -25.38
N LEU A 199 -1.13 -11.59 -24.30
CA LEU A 199 -1.54 -10.70 -23.22
C LEU A 199 -0.33 -10.03 -22.53
N ILE A 200 0.72 -10.81 -22.22
CA ILE A 200 1.94 -10.27 -21.61
C ILE A 200 2.63 -9.27 -22.55
N SER A 201 2.72 -9.61 -23.84
CA SER A 201 3.29 -8.74 -24.87
C SER A 201 2.51 -7.42 -24.96
N GLY A 202 1.18 -7.49 -25.10
CA GLY A 202 0.32 -6.30 -25.21
C GLY A 202 0.41 -5.39 -23.97
N LEU A 203 0.45 -5.95 -22.76
CA LEU A 203 0.64 -5.16 -21.54
C LEU A 203 2.05 -4.54 -21.45
N THR A 204 3.07 -5.24 -21.94
CA THR A 204 4.45 -4.73 -21.97
C THR A 204 4.59 -3.57 -22.95
N ASP A 205 3.96 -3.65 -24.12
CA ASP A 205 3.93 -2.56 -25.08
C ASP A 205 3.24 -1.32 -24.52
N MET A 206 2.17 -1.49 -23.74
CA MET A 206 1.48 -0.39 -23.08
C MET A 206 2.33 0.31 -22.01
N LEU A 207 3.27 -0.39 -21.35
CA LEU A 207 4.22 0.21 -20.40
C LEU A 207 5.19 1.18 -21.09
N THR A 208 5.54 0.94 -22.35
CA THR A 208 6.48 1.79 -23.10
C THR A 208 5.82 3.05 -23.68
N ARG A 209 4.48 3.06 -23.76
CA ARG A 209 3.71 4.18 -24.28
C ARG A 209 3.26 5.08 -23.14
N GLN A 210 3.32 6.39 -23.35
CA GLN A 210 2.80 7.36 -22.39
C GLN A 210 1.26 7.24 -22.35
N THR A 211 0.75 6.42 -21.44
CA THR A 211 -0.68 6.13 -21.30
C THR A 211 -1.25 6.87 -20.08
N VAL A 212 -2.55 7.20 -20.13
CA VAL A 212 -3.28 7.86 -19.03
C VAL A 212 -3.41 6.94 -17.80
N ILE A 213 -3.23 5.63 -17.98
CA ILE A 213 -3.30 4.59 -16.96
C ILE A 213 -1.89 4.14 -16.61
N GLY A 214 -1.46 4.32 -15.35
CA GLY A 214 -0.17 3.82 -14.88
C GLY A 214 -0.19 2.31 -14.70
N ILE A 215 0.53 1.57 -15.54
CA ILE A 215 0.76 0.12 -15.35
C ILE A 215 1.99 -0.05 -14.46
N LYS A 216 1.88 -0.87 -13.41
CA LYS A 216 2.98 -1.16 -12.46
C LYS A 216 3.31 -2.64 -12.48
N ARG A 217 4.57 -3.03 -12.68
CA ARG A 217 4.97 -4.44 -12.59
C ARG A 217 5.15 -4.87 -11.15
N MET A 218 4.55 -6.00 -10.80
CA MET A 218 4.75 -6.62 -9.49
C MET A 218 6.21 -7.04 -9.33
N GLY A 219 6.84 -6.63 -8.22
CA GLY A 219 8.26 -6.91 -7.97
C GLY A 219 9.26 -5.99 -8.70
N GLU A 220 8.80 -4.98 -9.45
CA GLU A 220 9.70 -3.94 -10.00
C GLU A 220 10.10 -2.96 -8.89
N ILE A 221 11.40 -2.75 -8.74
CA ILE A 221 11.98 -1.90 -7.71
C ILE A 221 11.98 -0.44 -8.16
N ASP A 222 11.54 0.45 -7.28
CA ASP A 222 11.74 1.90 -7.47
C ASP A 222 13.22 2.23 -7.23
N GLU A 223 13.86 2.86 -8.22
CA GLU A 223 15.27 3.23 -8.15
C GLU A 223 15.52 4.45 -7.25
N LYS A 224 14.51 5.31 -7.03
CA LYS A 224 14.67 6.59 -6.30
C LYS A 224 15.23 6.42 -4.88
N PRO A 225 14.77 5.46 -4.05
CA PRO A 225 15.35 5.23 -2.73
C PRO A 225 16.85 4.89 -2.77
N PHE A 226 17.28 4.11 -3.77
CA PHE A 226 18.68 3.74 -3.95
C PHE A 226 19.52 4.97 -4.32
N GLN A 227 19.01 5.82 -5.21
CA GLN A 227 19.67 7.08 -5.56
C GLN A 227 19.83 8.00 -4.34
N VAL A 228 18.79 8.15 -3.52
CA VAL A 228 18.85 8.97 -2.29
C VAL A 228 19.84 8.38 -1.28
N ALA A 229 19.82 7.07 -1.08
CA ALA A 229 20.74 6.40 -0.16
C ALA A 229 22.20 6.50 -0.63
N CYS A 230 22.47 6.29 -1.92
CA CYS A 230 23.81 6.35 -2.48
C CYS A 230 24.37 7.77 -2.48
N LYS A 231 23.55 8.80 -2.75
CA LYS A 231 23.96 10.22 -2.64
C LYS A 231 24.42 10.62 -1.23
N ARG A 232 24.00 9.89 -0.19
CA ARG A 232 24.43 10.12 1.21
C ARG A 232 25.73 9.38 1.56
N LYS A 233 26.03 8.27 0.88
CA LYS A 233 27.18 7.39 1.20
C LYS A 233 28.38 7.59 0.27
N PHE A 234 28.15 7.89 -1.00
CA PHE A 234 29.19 7.93 -2.03
C PHE A 234 29.40 9.36 -2.55
N ALA A 235 30.57 9.60 -3.13
CA ALA A 235 30.86 10.84 -3.84
C ALA A 235 29.89 11.03 -5.02
N LYS A 236 29.60 12.28 -5.40
CA LYS A 236 28.62 12.60 -6.45
C LYS A 236 28.85 11.85 -7.77
N GLY A 237 30.11 11.63 -8.16
CA GLY A 237 30.45 10.90 -9.39
C GLY A 237 30.11 9.41 -9.34
N ASP A 238 30.18 8.78 -8.17
CA ASP A 238 29.97 7.35 -8.01
C ASP A 238 28.57 7.00 -7.53
N ALA A 239 27.84 7.95 -6.93
CA ALA A 239 26.56 7.72 -6.29
C ALA A 239 25.48 7.20 -7.25
N GLU A 240 25.46 7.69 -8.50
CA GLU A 240 24.49 7.23 -9.51
C GLU A 240 24.81 5.82 -9.99
N TYR A 241 26.08 5.54 -10.28
CA TYR A 241 26.55 4.21 -10.64
C TYR A 241 26.25 3.18 -9.54
N GLN A 242 26.55 3.52 -8.28
CA GLN A 242 26.27 2.63 -7.15
C GLN A 242 24.77 2.40 -6.93
N ALA A 243 23.93 3.41 -7.18
CA ALA A 243 22.48 3.26 -7.11
C ALA A 243 21.95 2.28 -8.17
N ALA A 244 22.44 2.40 -9.41
CA ALA A 244 22.09 1.48 -10.50
C ALA A 244 22.56 0.05 -10.21
N VAL A 245 23.78 -0.12 -9.71
CA VAL A 245 24.32 -1.43 -9.34
C VAL A 245 23.50 -2.09 -8.22
N LEU A 246 23.17 -1.33 -7.16
CA LEU A 246 22.41 -1.88 -6.03
C LEU A 246 20.95 -2.19 -6.40
N SER A 247 20.29 -1.31 -7.16
CA SER A 247 18.92 -1.55 -7.61
C SER A 247 18.83 -2.76 -8.55
N SER A 248 19.77 -2.92 -9.49
CA SER A 248 19.85 -4.10 -10.35
C SER A 248 20.07 -5.39 -9.55
N LYS A 249 21.00 -5.38 -8.59
CA LYS A 249 21.24 -6.56 -7.73
C LYS A 249 19.99 -6.97 -6.96
N TRP A 250 19.29 -6.02 -6.36
CA TRP A 250 18.04 -6.31 -5.66
C TRP A 250 16.94 -6.79 -6.62
N GLN A 251 16.89 -6.24 -7.83
CA GLN A 251 15.92 -6.64 -8.84
C GLN A 251 16.14 -8.09 -9.28
N ASP A 252 17.40 -8.53 -9.37
CA ASP A 252 17.75 -9.92 -9.68
C ASP A 252 17.45 -10.87 -8.51
N GLU A 253 17.74 -10.46 -7.27
CA GLU A 253 17.37 -11.24 -6.09
C GLU A 253 15.85 -11.41 -5.95
N LEU A 254 15.04 -10.41 -6.32
CA LEU A 254 13.57 -10.54 -6.36
C LEU A 254 13.05 -11.54 -7.40
N LYS A 255 13.83 -11.85 -8.44
CA LYS A 255 13.47 -12.89 -9.41
C LYS A 255 13.70 -14.30 -8.84
N ASN A 256 14.45 -14.43 -7.75
CA ASN A 256 14.75 -15.71 -7.12
C ASN A 256 13.67 -16.06 -6.07
N PRO A 257 12.87 -17.12 -6.27
CA PRO A 257 11.83 -17.53 -5.32
C PRO A 257 12.36 -17.90 -3.93
N GLU A 258 13.61 -18.37 -3.87
CA GLU A 258 14.29 -18.77 -2.63
C GLU A 258 14.89 -17.58 -1.87
N TRP A 259 14.79 -16.37 -2.42
CA TRP A 259 15.30 -15.18 -1.75
C TRP A 259 14.35 -14.71 -0.65
N HIS A 260 14.86 -14.67 0.58
CA HIS A 260 14.11 -14.25 1.76
C HIS A 260 14.77 -13.02 2.41
N PRO A 261 14.39 -11.80 2.01
CA PRO A 261 15.05 -10.57 2.47
C PRO A 261 14.82 -10.24 3.94
N PHE A 262 13.89 -10.94 4.60
CA PHE A 262 13.58 -10.76 6.02
C PHE A 262 13.89 -12.03 6.80
N LYS A 263 14.65 -11.90 7.89
CA LYS A 263 14.79 -12.93 8.91
C LYS A 263 13.79 -12.70 10.02
N ILE A 264 13.09 -13.75 10.42
CA ILE A 264 12.27 -13.73 11.63
C ILE A 264 13.20 -13.89 12.82
N VAL A 265 13.22 -12.88 13.69
CA VAL A 265 13.97 -12.88 14.94
C VAL A 265 12.97 -12.83 16.08
N THR A 266 13.01 -13.82 16.95
CA THR A 266 12.22 -13.85 18.19
C THR A 266 12.99 -13.09 19.27
N VAL A 267 12.38 -12.04 19.83
CA VAL A 267 12.91 -11.33 21.00
C VAL A 267 11.85 -11.44 22.09
N GLY A 268 12.05 -12.38 23.03
CA GLY A 268 10.99 -12.78 23.97
C GLY A 268 9.83 -13.47 23.25
N ASP A 269 8.59 -13.10 23.60
CA ASP A 269 7.36 -13.64 23.01
C ASP A 269 6.94 -12.96 21.69
N LEU A 270 7.73 -12.00 21.21
CA LEU A 270 7.45 -11.23 19.98
C LEU A 270 8.34 -11.70 18.83
N THR A 271 7.71 -12.09 17.72
CA THR A 271 8.37 -12.39 16.45
C THR A 271 8.52 -11.10 15.63
N CYS A 272 9.75 -10.65 15.38
CA CYS A 272 10.04 -9.46 14.59
C CYS A 272 10.72 -9.82 13.27
N ARG A 273 10.30 -9.23 12.15
CA ARG A 273 10.95 -9.41 10.84
C ARG A 273 12.06 -8.38 10.66
N ARG A 274 13.32 -8.81 10.60
CA ARG A 274 14.50 -7.95 10.44
C ARG A 274 15.08 -8.11 9.03
N CYS A 275 15.31 -7.01 8.32
CA CYS A 275 15.91 -7.04 6.97
C CYS A 275 17.34 -7.61 7.01
N PHE A 276 17.69 -8.42 6.02
CA PHE A 276 19.03 -9.00 5.87
C PHE A 276 20.04 -7.90 5.43
N GLU A 277 20.95 -7.49 6.32
CA GLU A 277 21.88 -6.37 6.13
C GLU A 277 23.03 -6.59 5.12
N ARG A 278 23.11 -7.76 4.46
CA ARG A 278 24.34 -8.22 3.78
C ARG A 278 24.72 -7.40 2.53
N MET A 279 23.80 -6.65 1.94
CA MET A 279 24.06 -5.93 0.68
C MET A 279 24.59 -4.48 0.83
N MET A 280 24.60 -3.90 2.03
CA MET A 280 25.08 -2.51 2.25
C MET A 280 26.48 -2.40 2.87
N ARG A 281 27.19 -3.53 3.05
CA ARG A 281 28.51 -3.62 3.70
C ARG A 281 29.62 -4.19 2.81
N SER A 282 29.47 -4.16 1.49
CA SER A 282 30.53 -4.55 0.55
C SER A 282 31.01 -3.34 -0.23
#